data_AF-A0A2H0KSR1-F1
#
_entry.id   AF-A0A2H0KSR1-F1
#
_cell.length_a   1.000
_cell.length_b   1.000
_cell.length_c   1.000
_cell.angle_alpha   90.00
_cell.angle_beta   90.00
_cell.angle_gamma   90.00
#
_symmetry.space_group_name_H-M   'P 1'
#
loop_
_entity.id
_entity.type
_entity.pdbx_description
1 polymer ?
#
loop_
_entity_poly.entity_id
_entity_poly.type
_entity_poly.pdbx_seq_one_letter_code
_entity_poly.pdbx_strand_id
1 'polypeptide(L)' 'MIEGVKNIIFDYSGTLRDDLDWTFAITMRVFEKLGREPISLEEYRNQMCLPYMNFYVKYFPNVGQKRIDSLF' A
#
# COMPACT_ATOMS: atom_id res chain seq x y z
N MET A 1 -30.13 -3.07 11.46
CA MET A 1 -29.57 -1.72 11.25
C MET A 1 -29.38 -1.08 12.61
N ILE A 2 -28.29 -0.34 12.81
CA ILE A 2 -27.99 0.32 14.10
C ILE A 2 -28.93 1.52 14.24
N GLU A 3 -29.66 1.61 15.35
CA GLU A 3 -30.64 2.67 15.58
C GLU A 3 -29.96 4.06 15.61
N GLY A 4 -30.51 5.04 14.90
CA GLY A 4 -29.99 6.41 14.86
C GLY A 4 -28.83 6.68 13.88
N VAL A 5 -28.24 5.66 13.25
CA VAL A 5 -27.18 5.86 12.24
C VAL A 5 -27.77 6.24 10.88
N LYS A 6 -27.38 7.41 10.36
CA LYS A 6 -27.88 7.95 9.08
C LYS A 6 -26.98 7.65 7.87
N ASN A 7 -25.68 7.46 8.11
CA ASN A 7 -24.70 7.22 7.05
C ASN A 7 -23.69 6.17 7.51
N ILE A 8 -23.25 5.32 6.59
CA ILE A 8 -22.15 4.39 6.78
C ILE A 8 -21.15 4.64 5.66
N ILE A 9 -19.90 4.88 6.02
CA ILE A 9 -18.79 5.06 5.07
C ILE A 9 -17.90 3.83 5.22
N PHE A 10 -17.56 3.24 4.08
CA PHE A 10 -16.68 2.08 4.01
C PHE A 10 -15.34 2.49 3.43
N ASP A 11 -14.27 1.93 3.99
CA ASP A 11 -13.00 1.88 3.29
C ASP A 11 -13.11 0.92 2.09
N TYR A 12 -12.17 1.01 1.15
CA TYR A 12 -12.17 0.16 -0.04
C TYR A 12 -11.32 -1.10 0.16
N SER A 13 -10.00 -0.94 0.28
CA SER A 13 -9.02 -2.03 0.38
C SER A 13 -9.20 -2.81 1.68
N GLY A 14 -9.34 -4.12 1.59
CA GLY A 14 -9.59 -5.00 2.73
C GLY A 14 -10.97 -4.84 3.40
N THR A 15 -11.85 -3.97 2.88
CA THR A 15 -13.21 -3.76 3.40
C THR A 15 -14.28 -4.09 2.35
N LEU A 16 -14.31 -3.34 1.23
CA LEU A 16 -15.21 -3.63 0.11
C LEU A 16 -14.55 -4.52 -0.95
N ARG A 17 -13.22 -4.52 -1.02
CA ARG A 17 -12.45 -5.34 -1.96
C ARG A 17 -11.30 -6.04 -1.25
N ASP A 18 -11.21 -7.34 -1.45
CA ASP A 18 -9.99 -8.10 -1.15
C ASP A 18 -8.99 -7.87 -2.29
N ASP A 19 -8.09 -6.91 -2.11
CA ASP A 19 -7.11 -6.48 -3.11
C ASP A 19 -5.66 -6.71 -2.66
N LEU A 20 -5.45 -7.51 -1.62
CA LEU A 20 -4.12 -7.69 -1.04
C LEU A 20 -3.11 -8.21 -2.05
N ASP A 21 -3.44 -9.26 -2.79
CA ASP A 21 -2.51 -9.87 -3.75
C ASP A 21 -2.09 -8.88 -4.84
N TRP A 22 -3.01 -8.03 -5.29
CA TRP A 22 -2.76 -7.00 -6.29
C TRP A 22 -1.89 -5.87 -5.75
N THR A 23 -2.22 -5.35 -4.57
CA THR A 23 -1.45 -4.24 -3.97
C THR A 23 -0.04 -4.70 -3.61
N PHE A 24 0.11 -5.94 -3.12
CA PHE A 24 1.41 -6.55 -2.86
C PHE A 24 2.23 -6.70 -4.16
N ALA A 25 1.68 -7.33 -5.19
CA ALA A 25 2.39 -7.56 -6.45
C ALA A 25 2.86 -6.26 -7.12
N ILE A 26 2.01 -5.24 -7.17
CA ILE A 26 2.37 -3.92 -7.71
C ILE A 26 3.50 -3.29 -6.89
N THR A 27 3.41 -3.34 -5.55
CA THR A 27 4.43 -2.79 -4.67
C THR A 27 5.77 -3.49 -4.86
N MET A 28 5.80 -4.82 -4.98
CA MET A 28 7.04 -5.56 -5.23
C MET A 28 7.63 -5.22 -6.60
N ARG A 29 6.80 -4.96 -7.61
CA ARG A 29 7.27 -4.47 -8.91
C ARG A 29 7.87 -3.07 -8.84
N VAL A 30 7.41 -2.21 -7.92
CA VAL A 30 8.07 -0.92 -7.64
C VAL A 30 9.44 -1.15 -7.01
N PHE A 31 9.60 -2.13 -6.11
CA PHE A 31 10.91 -2.48 -5.53
C PHE A 31 11.89 -2.91 -6.62
N GLU A 32 11.46 -3.80 -7.51
CA GLU A 32 12.26 -4.26 -8.66
C GLU A 32 12.69 -3.07 -9.55
N LYS A 33 11.76 -2.18 -9.90
CA LYS A 33 12.04 -0.98 -10.72
C LYS A 33 13.01 0.01 -10.04
N LEU A 34 13.13 -0.04 -8.72
CA LEU A 34 14.06 0.77 -7.93
C LEU A 34 15.37 0.03 -7.60
N GLY A 35 15.55 -1.20 -8.13
CA GLY A 35 16.77 -1.98 -7.97
C GLY A 35 16.91 -2.64 -6.60
N ARG A 36 15.79 -2.92 -5.91
CA ARG A 36 15.76 -3.62 -4.63
C ARG A 36 14.99 -4.94 -4.76
N GLU A 37 15.45 -5.97 -4.05
CA GLU A 37 14.73 -7.24 -3.95
C GLU A 37 13.34 -7.08 -3.29
N PRO A 38 12.31 -7.79 -3.78
CA PRO A 38 11.00 -7.87 -3.13
C PRO A 38 11.09 -8.32 -1.66
N ILE A 39 10.17 -7.84 -0.84
CA ILE A 39 9.98 -8.31 0.54
C ILE A 39 8.89 -9.39 0.60
N SER A 40 8.83 -10.13 1.71
CA SER A 40 7.79 -11.13 1.90
C SER A 40 6.41 -10.49 2.08
N LEU A 41 5.34 -11.26 1.81
CA LEU A 41 3.97 -10.81 2.07
C LEU A 41 3.72 -10.50 3.55
N GLU A 42 4.37 -11.25 4.45
CA GLU A 42 4.32 -11.01 5.89
C GLU A 42 4.94 -9.67 6.26
N GLU A 43 6.13 -9.37 5.73
CA GLU A 43 6.76 -8.08 5.95
C GLU A 43 5.92 -6.93 5.37
N TYR A 44 5.40 -7.09 4.15
CA TYR A 44 4.49 -6.11 3.55
C TYR A 44 3.28 -5.84 4.44
N ARG A 45 2.61 -6.88 4.96
CA ARG A 45 1.48 -6.73 5.89
C ARG A 45 1.85 -5.97 7.16
N ASN A 46 3.04 -6.19 7.71
CA ASN A 46 3.50 -5.53 8.92
C ASN A 46 3.96 -4.08 8.70
N GLN A 47 4.36 -3.74 7.48
CA GLN A 47 5.05 -2.48 7.20
C GLN A 47 4.21 -1.49 6.41
N MET A 48 3.28 -1.96 5.57
CA MET A 48 2.39 -1.14 4.78
C MET A 48 1.56 -0.25 5.70
N CYS A 49 1.54 1.04 5.41
CA CYS A 49 0.78 2.01 6.15
C CYS A 49 0.30 3.15 5.24
N LEU A 50 -0.71 3.86 5.71
CA LEU A 50 -1.16 5.11 5.11
C LEU A 50 -0.68 6.30 5.97
N PRO A 51 -0.30 7.43 5.35
CA PRO A 51 -0.13 7.66 3.91
C PRO A 51 0.97 6.78 3.28
N TYR A 52 0.74 6.29 2.06
CA TYR A 52 1.59 5.26 1.42
C TYR A 52 3.08 5.63 1.31
N MET A 53 3.42 6.92 1.22
CA MET A 53 4.83 7.35 1.19
C MET A 53 5.58 7.04 2.50
N ASN A 54 4.88 6.94 3.64
CA ASN A 54 5.50 6.53 4.90
C ASN A 54 6.00 5.09 4.85
N PHE A 55 5.39 4.23 4.03
CA PHE A 55 5.92 2.91 3.74
C PHE A 55 7.19 3.02 2.87
N TYR A 56 7.13 3.72 1.74
CA TYR A 56 8.27 3.80 0.81
C TYR A 56 9.52 4.45 1.41
N VAL A 57 9.39 5.47 2.28
CA VAL A 57 10.54 6.13 2.93
C VAL A 57 11.36 5.17 3.79
N LYS A 58 10.75 4.12 4.37
CA LYS A 58 11.47 3.09 5.13
C LYS A 58 12.46 2.30 4.26
N TYR A 59 12.13 2.13 2.97
CA TYR A 59 12.88 1.29 2.04
C TYR A 59 13.71 2.11 1.04
N PHE A 60 13.28 3.32 0.72
CA PHE A 60 13.83 4.21 -0.30
C PHE A 60 13.88 5.66 0.20
N PRO A 61 14.65 5.97 1.27
CA PRO A 61 14.62 7.28 1.93
C PRO A 61 14.99 8.46 1.02
N ASN A 62 15.69 8.20 -0.09
CA ASN A 62 16.15 9.22 -1.04
C ASN A 62 15.29 9.31 -2.30
N VAL A 63 14.20 8.55 -2.41
CA VAL A 63 13.31 8.56 -3.58
C VAL A 63 12.07 9.40 -3.28
N GLY A 64 11.93 10.51 -4.00
CA GLY A 64 10.80 11.42 -3.84
C GLY A 64 9.48 10.85 -4.37
N GLN A 65 8.36 11.35 -3.83
CA GLN A 65 7.00 10.91 -4.17
C GLN A 65 6.72 10.88 -5.68
N LYS A 66 7.07 11.94 -6.44
CA LYS A 66 6.87 11.99 -7.90
C LYS A 66 7.51 10.82 -8.64
N ARG A 67 8.66 10.34 -8.15
CA ARG A 67 9.33 9.17 -8.75
C ARG A 67 8.57 7.90 -8.41
N ILE A 68 8.14 7.71 -7.15
CA ILE A 68 7.31 6.56 -6.76
C ILE A 68 6.02 6.53 -7.58
N ASP A 69 5.33 7.66 -7.71
CA ASP A 69 4.07 7.77 -8.43
C ASP A 69 4.18 7.38 -9.90
N SER A 70 5.33 7.67 -10.53
CA SER A 70 5.58 7.29 -11.93
C SER A 70 5.80 5.79 -12.17
N LEU A 71 5.84 4.98 -11.11
CA LEU A 71 6.14 3.54 -11.18
C LEU A 71 4.89 2.65 -11.03
N PHE A 72 3.76 3.23 -10.63
CA PHE A 72 2.44 2.60 -10.70
C PHE A 72 1.90 2.65 -12.13
#